data_AF-A0A165ECX9-F1
#
_entry.id   AF-A0A165ECX9-F1
#
_cell.length_a   1.000
_cell.length_b   1.000
_cell.length_c   1.000
_cell.angle_alpha   90.00
_cell.angle_beta   90.00
_cell.angle_gamma   90.00
#
_symmetry.space_group_name_H-M   'P 1'
#
loop_
_entity.id
_entity.type
_entity.pdbx_description
1 polymer ?
#
loop_
_entity_poly.entity_id
_entity_poly.type
_entity_poly.pdbx_seq_one_letter_code
_entity_poly.pdbx_strand_id
1 'polypeptide(L)'
;MADPSTVPAPEFDPTEHPHRRYNPLLNEHILVSPHRMKRPWQGQVDPPSTQRLPEYDPSCYLCPGNSRSGGERLPKYTATHTFPNDFPAVLAGPAPAAPPAPHPLLTAEPVQGGCDVVIFHPRHDLTLARLSVGEIEQVVVEWTRVYVQRGMQEGNKGAIMGCSNPHPHGQVWSLSSVPQLPATELRNLLQYSLRPSEEPPSGAPRGDRGKPCLLCEYGHFERGSGERVVLEEGPWVALVPWWAVWPYEVMRASIPHSRSPSQAQVKNTVLPTNRHITSLLDLTPDERSSLSRALSRLTKKYDNLFLCSFAYSMGIHQRPTPAALDDEAEAAHLHLHFDPPLLRSASVRKFLVGFELMAEAQRDLTPEQAAKRLRELPERMPPRSGKRSAPLSSDRATRSSKVAKTNASSDVAKSQRNGKVAKGKKAMPSVVFKKAALPLHVSITHTPPTIDVPPSAEPSASHDVGRIADITLLSCDFGTGSYGWKGQKRTVVQLMGGNGDEKEKVQVMFTINAVVVRSKDAEADIVDEPPADVEEAEADLEREDTADEKAEELAKEAAAAA
;
A
#
# COMPACT_ATOMS: atom_id res chain seq x y z
N MET A 1 -16.33 33.86 44.44
CA MET A 1 -15.72 32.93 43.48
C MET A 1 -16.86 32.08 42.92
N ALA A 2 -16.85 31.74 41.63
CA ALA A 2 -17.84 30.81 41.07
C ALA A 2 -17.48 29.37 41.44
N ASP A 3 -18.46 28.49 41.57
CA ASP A 3 -18.25 27.08 41.88
C ASP A 3 -17.74 26.32 40.65
N PRO A 4 -16.55 25.70 40.69
CA PRO A 4 -16.00 24.92 39.57
C PRO A 4 -16.81 23.66 39.22
N SER A 5 -17.79 23.25 40.03
CA SER A 5 -18.68 22.10 39.75
C SER A 5 -19.58 22.27 38.52
N THR A 6 -19.65 23.48 37.95
CA THR A 6 -20.66 23.88 36.95
C THR A 6 -20.17 23.97 35.50
N VAL A 7 -18.94 23.55 35.20
CA VAL A 7 -18.49 23.38 33.81
C VAL A 7 -19.04 22.04 33.28
N PRO A 8 -19.94 22.02 32.28
CA PRO A 8 -20.41 20.76 31.70
C PRO A 8 -19.23 20.02 31.05
N ALA A 9 -19.17 18.70 31.24
CA ALA A 9 -18.16 17.87 30.59
C ALA A 9 -18.25 18.03 29.05
N PRO A 10 -17.12 18.11 28.33
CA PRO A 10 -17.13 18.31 26.89
C PRO A 10 -17.81 17.13 26.19
N GLU A 11 -18.73 17.44 25.27
CA GLU A 11 -19.47 16.44 24.50
C GLU A 11 -18.53 15.62 23.60
N PHE A 12 -18.75 14.32 23.52
CA PHE A 12 -17.86 13.41 22.78
C PHE A 12 -18.19 13.39 21.28
N ASP A 13 -17.40 14.13 20.49
CA ASP A 13 -17.40 14.05 19.02
C ASP A 13 -16.38 13.01 18.50
N PRO A 14 -16.80 11.84 17.97
CA PRO A 14 -15.90 10.84 17.40
C PRO A 14 -15.21 11.27 16.10
N THR A 15 -15.55 12.43 15.53
CA THR A 15 -14.92 12.98 14.32
C THR A 15 -13.72 13.89 14.61
N GLU A 16 -13.49 14.25 15.88
CA GLU A 16 -12.31 15.03 16.33
C GLU A 16 -11.59 14.36 17.52
N HIS A 17 -12.32 13.79 18.48
CA HIS A 17 -11.76 13.21 19.70
C HIS A 17 -11.21 11.78 19.47
N PRO A 18 -9.98 11.48 19.98
CA PRO A 18 -9.45 10.12 19.98
C PRO A 18 -10.33 9.15 20.76
N HIS A 19 -10.45 7.93 20.23
CA HIS A 19 -11.23 6.86 20.86
C HIS A 19 -10.72 5.50 20.36
N ARG A 20 -11.03 4.43 21.09
CA ARG A 20 -10.71 3.04 20.69
C ARG A 20 -11.97 2.36 20.15
N ARG A 21 -11.83 1.59 19.08
CA ARG A 21 -12.92 0.78 18.49
C ARG A 21 -12.56 -0.70 18.58
N TYR A 22 -13.52 -1.52 19.01
CA TYR A 22 -13.34 -2.95 19.19
C TYR A 22 -13.50 -3.72 17.87
N ASN A 23 -12.58 -4.67 17.62
CA ASN A 23 -12.61 -5.63 16.53
C ASN A 23 -13.14 -6.99 17.06
N PRO A 24 -14.38 -7.39 16.75
CA PRO A 24 -14.97 -8.65 17.21
C PRO A 24 -14.46 -9.87 16.41
N LEU A 25 -13.80 -9.68 15.27
CA LEU A 25 -13.15 -10.77 14.53
C LEU A 25 -11.81 -11.15 15.15
N LEU A 26 -11.02 -10.19 15.64
CA LEU A 26 -9.70 -10.47 16.25
C LEU A 26 -9.72 -10.46 17.80
N ASN A 27 -10.75 -9.91 18.43
CA ASN A 27 -10.82 -9.60 19.87
C ASN A 27 -9.78 -8.53 20.30
N GLU A 28 -9.62 -7.50 19.47
CA GLU A 28 -8.60 -6.45 19.60
C GLU A 28 -9.22 -5.04 19.59
N HIS A 29 -8.41 -4.00 19.77
CA HIS A 29 -8.84 -2.60 19.71
C HIS A 29 -7.98 -1.79 18.74
N ILE A 30 -8.61 -0.85 18.03
CA ILE A 30 -7.97 0.09 17.12
C ILE A 30 -8.12 1.51 17.66
N LEU A 31 -7.02 2.23 17.80
CA LEU A 31 -6.97 3.63 18.18
C LEU A 31 -7.30 4.54 16.99
N VAL A 32 -8.44 5.22 17.06
CA VAL A 32 -8.85 6.22 16.08
C VAL A 32 -8.39 7.60 16.55
N SER A 33 -7.73 8.37 15.68
CA SER A 33 -7.19 9.70 16.02
C SER A 33 -7.48 10.71 14.88
N PRO A 34 -8.75 11.16 14.72
CA PRO A 34 -9.21 11.83 13.50
C PRO A 34 -8.43 13.10 13.12
N HIS A 35 -7.95 13.83 14.12
CA HIS A 35 -7.19 15.06 13.92
C HIS A 35 -5.78 14.82 13.33
N ARG A 36 -5.22 13.61 13.34
CA ARG A 36 -3.83 13.36 12.88
C ARG A 36 -3.61 13.62 11.39
N MET A 37 -4.66 13.56 10.56
CA MET A 37 -4.59 14.04 9.17
C MET A 37 -4.17 15.53 9.06
N LYS A 38 -4.47 16.35 10.07
CA LYS A 38 -4.13 17.79 10.12
C LYS A 38 -2.63 18.02 10.35
N ARG A 39 -1.86 17.01 10.79
CA ARG A 39 -0.39 17.10 10.95
C ARG A 39 0.29 17.27 9.58
N PRO A 40 1.23 18.23 9.42
CA PRO A 40 2.07 18.32 8.23
C PRO A 40 2.82 17.01 7.94
N TRP A 41 2.94 16.64 6.67
CA TRP A 41 3.73 15.49 6.23
C TRP A 41 5.04 15.98 5.60
N GLN A 42 6.17 15.50 6.15
CA GLN A 42 7.52 15.73 5.66
C GLN A 42 8.31 14.40 5.52
N GLY A 43 7.60 13.26 5.61
CA GLY A 43 8.19 11.93 5.42
C GLY A 43 8.25 11.53 3.95
N GLN A 44 8.48 10.23 3.71
CA GLN A 44 8.57 9.64 2.37
C GLN A 44 7.40 10.05 1.45
N VAL A 45 7.74 10.32 0.18
CA VAL A 45 6.79 10.64 -0.89
C VAL A 45 7.16 9.78 -2.08
N ASP A 46 6.41 8.69 -2.29
CA ASP A 46 6.66 7.73 -3.37
C ASP A 46 6.25 8.33 -4.74
N PRO A 47 7.03 8.12 -5.82
CA PRO A 47 6.59 8.54 -7.15
C PRO A 47 5.35 7.74 -7.56
N PRO A 48 4.27 8.37 -8.06
CA PRO A 48 3.07 7.65 -8.47
C PRO A 48 3.40 6.73 -9.66
N SER A 49 2.85 5.51 -9.65
CA SER A 49 3.09 4.55 -10.73
C SER A 49 2.53 5.06 -12.07
N THR A 50 3.43 5.46 -12.96
CA THR A 50 3.16 5.99 -14.30
C THR A 50 3.68 5.08 -15.42
N GLN A 51 4.30 3.94 -15.09
CA GLN A 51 4.83 3.00 -16.07
C GLN A 51 3.70 2.42 -16.94
N ARG A 52 3.81 2.60 -18.25
CA ARG A 52 2.99 1.88 -19.23
C ARG A 52 3.65 0.52 -19.49
N LEU A 53 3.21 -0.49 -18.77
CA LEU A 53 3.57 -1.89 -19.02
C LEU A 53 3.15 -2.31 -20.44
N PRO A 54 3.92 -3.18 -21.13
CA PRO A 54 3.53 -3.75 -22.42
C PRO A 54 2.45 -4.83 -22.23
N GLU A 55 1.68 -5.13 -23.29
CA GLU A 55 0.66 -6.19 -23.21
C GLU A 55 1.25 -7.58 -22.94
N TYR A 56 2.50 -7.78 -23.36
CA TYR A 56 3.33 -8.97 -23.14
C TYR A 56 4.78 -8.52 -22.95
N ASP A 57 5.47 -9.09 -21.97
CA ASP A 57 6.87 -8.82 -21.67
C ASP A 57 7.68 -10.12 -21.86
N PRO A 58 8.67 -10.17 -22.77
CA PRO A 58 9.48 -11.37 -23.01
C PRO A 58 10.43 -11.72 -21.84
N SER A 59 10.65 -10.81 -20.90
CA SER A 59 11.45 -11.04 -19.68
C SER A 59 10.62 -11.47 -18.47
N CYS A 60 9.30 -11.29 -18.50
CA CYS A 60 8.42 -11.59 -17.36
C CYS A 60 8.21 -13.11 -17.20
N TYR A 61 8.64 -13.68 -16.07
CA TYR A 61 8.49 -15.10 -15.72
C TYR A 61 7.05 -15.64 -15.69
N LEU A 62 6.04 -14.77 -15.77
CA LEU A 62 4.60 -15.10 -15.73
C LEU A 62 3.90 -14.98 -17.10
N CYS A 63 4.54 -14.39 -18.11
CA CYS A 63 3.94 -14.21 -19.44
C CYS A 63 3.79 -15.55 -20.21
N PRO A 64 2.73 -15.70 -21.03
CA PRO A 64 2.41 -16.96 -21.71
C PRO A 64 3.50 -17.38 -22.69
N GLY A 65 4.09 -18.55 -22.47
CA GLY A 65 5.20 -19.02 -23.29
C GLY A 65 6.58 -18.47 -22.92
N ASN A 66 6.77 -17.86 -21.74
CA ASN A 66 8.09 -17.53 -21.22
C ASN A 66 8.68 -18.66 -20.36
N SER A 67 9.98 -18.60 -20.09
CA SER A 67 10.59 -19.42 -19.03
C SER A 67 10.28 -18.82 -17.65
N ARG A 68 9.97 -19.68 -16.69
CA ARG A 68 9.80 -19.36 -15.27
C ARG A 68 11.19 -19.21 -14.61
N SER A 69 11.22 -18.67 -13.40
CA SER A 69 12.45 -18.54 -12.60
C SER A 69 13.13 -19.89 -12.31
N GLY A 70 12.38 -20.98 -12.17
CA GLY A 70 12.87 -22.36 -12.04
C GLY A 70 13.26 -23.04 -13.35
N GLY A 71 13.33 -22.30 -14.47
CA GLY A 71 13.78 -22.80 -15.77
C GLY A 71 12.70 -23.52 -16.61
N GLU A 72 11.62 -24.01 -16.01
CA GLU A 72 10.48 -24.55 -16.75
C GLU A 72 9.84 -23.52 -17.70
N ARG A 73 9.20 -23.97 -18.78
CA ARG A 73 8.57 -23.09 -19.77
C ARG A 73 7.06 -23.08 -19.60
N LEU A 74 6.46 -21.91 -19.40
CA LEU A 74 5.01 -21.75 -19.35
C LEU A 74 4.36 -22.19 -20.66
N PRO A 75 3.17 -22.79 -20.63
CA PRO A 75 2.36 -22.98 -21.84
C PRO A 75 1.94 -21.62 -22.42
N LYS A 76 1.53 -21.61 -23.69
CA LYS A 76 0.86 -20.45 -24.31
C LYS A 76 -0.61 -20.41 -23.88
N TYR A 77 -0.84 -20.18 -22.58
CA TYR A 77 -2.17 -20.10 -21.99
C TYR A 77 -2.92 -18.83 -22.47
N THR A 78 -4.25 -18.89 -22.48
CA THR A 78 -5.13 -17.85 -23.05
C THR A 78 -6.10 -17.23 -22.03
N ALA A 79 -6.13 -17.75 -20.80
CA ALA A 79 -7.04 -17.32 -19.73
C ALA A 79 -6.29 -17.29 -18.37
N THR A 80 -6.91 -17.76 -17.30
CA THR A 80 -6.19 -18.07 -16.05
C THR A 80 -5.19 -19.21 -16.26
N HIS A 81 -4.15 -19.26 -15.43
CA HIS A 81 -3.21 -20.38 -15.39
C HIS A 81 -2.55 -20.51 -14.01
N THR A 82 -2.47 -21.73 -13.50
CA THR A 82 -1.91 -22.02 -12.16
C THR A 82 -0.81 -23.05 -12.25
N PHE A 83 0.28 -22.82 -11.50
CA PHE A 83 1.42 -23.72 -11.38
C PHE A 83 2.04 -23.65 -9.96
N PRO A 84 2.73 -24.71 -9.49
CA PRO A 84 3.45 -24.66 -8.21
C PRO A 84 4.58 -23.63 -8.22
N ASN A 85 4.70 -22.84 -7.17
CA ASN A 85 5.73 -21.80 -7.05
C ASN A 85 7.14 -22.41 -7.10
N ASP A 86 8.07 -21.78 -7.83
CA ASP A 86 9.49 -22.16 -7.91
C ASP A 86 10.20 -22.08 -6.55
N PHE A 87 9.80 -21.11 -5.73
CA PHE A 87 10.35 -20.84 -4.41
C PHE A 87 9.22 -20.92 -3.38
N PRO A 88 8.70 -22.13 -3.09
CA PRO A 88 7.57 -22.30 -2.18
C PRO A 88 8.02 -22.04 -0.74
N ALA A 89 7.28 -21.21 -0.02
CA ALA A 89 7.56 -20.91 1.39
C ALA A 89 7.34 -22.13 2.32
N VAL A 90 6.55 -23.12 1.88
CA VAL A 90 6.26 -24.36 2.59
C VAL A 90 6.29 -25.54 1.62
N LEU A 91 6.95 -26.63 2.02
CA LEU A 91 7.21 -27.81 1.21
C LEU A 91 6.10 -28.86 1.31
N ALA A 92 6.00 -29.71 0.29
CA ALA A 92 5.11 -30.88 0.30
C ALA A 92 5.52 -31.89 1.39
N GLY A 93 4.51 -32.53 2.00
CA GLY A 93 4.72 -33.51 3.05
C GLY A 93 5.16 -34.90 2.55
N PRO A 94 5.54 -35.81 3.47
CA PRO A 94 5.56 -35.63 4.92
C PRO A 94 6.78 -34.80 5.38
N ALA A 95 6.55 -33.78 6.21
CA ALA A 95 7.62 -33.11 6.92
C ALA A 95 8.23 -34.02 8.00
N PRO A 96 9.54 -33.96 8.27
CA PRO A 96 10.16 -34.72 9.35
C PRO A 96 9.62 -34.27 10.71
N ALA A 97 9.52 -35.20 11.66
CA ALA A 97 9.14 -34.87 13.03
C ALA A 97 10.17 -33.93 13.67
N ALA A 98 9.70 -32.90 14.37
CA ALA A 98 10.57 -32.03 15.17
C ALA A 98 11.21 -32.84 16.32
N PRO A 99 12.47 -32.54 16.70
CA PRO A 99 13.09 -33.14 17.87
C PRO A 99 12.33 -32.75 19.16
N PRO A 100 12.41 -33.54 20.24
CA PRO A 100 11.82 -33.16 21.52
C PRO A 100 12.30 -31.78 21.98
N ALA A 101 11.35 -30.90 22.33
CA ALA A 101 11.68 -29.53 22.73
C ALA A 101 12.59 -29.52 23.98
N PRO A 102 13.75 -28.83 23.95
CA PRO A 102 14.68 -28.80 25.08
C PRO A 102 14.13 -28.01 26.27
N HIS A 103 13.10 -27.18 26.04
CA HIS A 103 12.38 -26.42 27.05
C HIS A 103 10.95 -26.11 26.56
N PRO A 104 9.92 -26.00 27.43
CA PRO A 104 8.55 -25.68 27.01
C PRO A 104 8.36 -24.32 26.32
N LEU A 105 9.35 -23.42 26.39
CA LEU A 105 9.38 -22.14 25.65
C LEU A 105 10.10 -22.22 24.29
N LEU A 106 10.69 -23.38 23.96
CA LEU A 106 11.54 -23.60 22.78
C LEU A 106 10.96 -24.77 21.95
N THR A 107 9.68 -24.66 21.61
CA THR A 107 8.95 -25.63 20.79
C THR A 107 9.07 -25.31 19.30
N ALA A 108 8.95 -26.35 18.48
CA ALA A 108 8.84 -26.23 17.03
C ALA A 108 7.84 -27.29 16.53
N GLU A 109 6.93 -26.88 15.63
CA GLU A 109 5.93 -27.76 15.04
C GLU A 109 6.19 -27.89 13.53
N PRO A 110 6.22 -29.11 12.95
CA PRO A 110 6.48 -29.29 11.53
C PRO A 110 5.28 -28.85 10.69
N VAL A 111 5.48 -27.86 9.83
CA VAL A 111 4.48 -27.37 8.87
C VAL A 111 4.80 -27.88 7.47
N GLN A 112 3.79 -28.39 6.78
CA GLN A 112 3.86 -28.92 5.41
C GLN A 112 2.69 -28.40 4.57
N GLY A 113 2.76 -28.54 3.25
CA GLY A 113 1.67 -28.24 2.34
C GLY A 113 2.14 -27.84 0.94
N GLY A 114 1.95 -26.59 0.53
CA GLY A 114 2.47 -26.10 -0.75
C GLY A 114 2.08 -24.67 -1.11
N CYS A 115 2.77 -24.10 -2.10
CA CYS A 115 2.48 -22.78 -2.64
C CYS A 115 2.23 -22.86 -4.16
N ASP A 116 1.13 -22.29 -4.64
CA ASP A 116 0.79 -22.14 -6.06
C ASP A 116 0.74 -20.66 -6.45
N VAL A 117 1.12 -20.35 -7.69
CA VAL A 117 0.93 -19.04 -8.32
C VAL A 117 -0.26 -19.14 -9.28
N VAL A 118 -1.26 -18.28 -9.09
CA VAL A 118 -2.47 -18.20 -9.92
C VAL A 118 -2.39 -16.94 -10.77
N ILE A 119 -2.04 -17.08 -12.05
CA ILE A 119 -2.07 -16.00 -13.04
C ILE A 119 -3.52 -15.73 -13.43
N PHE A 120 -3.91 -14.46 -13.42
CA PHE A 120 -5.29 -14.05 -13.70
C PHE A 120 -5.61 -13.88 -15.19
N HIS A 121 -4.62 -13.48 -16.00
CA HIS A 121 -4.80 -13.19 -17.41
C HIS A 121 -3.44 -13.19 -18.17
N PRO A 122 -3.36 -13.61 -19.45
CA PRO A 122 -2.10 -13.60 -20.23
C PRO A 122 -1.52 -12.22 -20.53
N ARG A 123 -2.31 -11.14 -20.42
CA ARG A 123 -1.82 -9.77 -20.62
C ARG A 123 -1.17 -9.20 -19.37
N HIS A 124 0.07 -8.79 -19.53
CA HIS A 124 0.90 -8.17 -18.49
C HIS A 124 0.45 -6.75 -18.10
N ASP A 125 -0.20 -6.01 -18.99
CA ASP A 125 -0.62 -4.61 -18.75
C ASP A 125 -1.97 -4.43 -18.03
N LEU A 126 -2.54 -5.51 -17.48
CA LEU A 126 -3.84 -5.51 -16.80
C LEU A 126 -3.70 -5.63 -15.28
N THR A 127 -4.68 -5.07 -14.58
CA THR A 127 -4.91 -5.24 -13.14
C THR A 127 -6.34 -5.75 -12.95
N LEU A 128 -6.70 -6.22 -11.75
CA LEU A 128 -8.07 -6.71 -11.46
C LEU A 128 -9.14 -5.64 -11.75
N ALA A 129 -8.82 -4.35 -11.58
CA ALA A 129 -9.68 -3.21 -11.93
C ALA A 129 -9.91 -3.05 -13.44
N ARG A 130 -9.02 -3.60 -14.29
CA ARG A 130 -9.07 -3.50 -15.75
C ARG A 130 -9.64 -4.74 -16.43
N LEU A 131 -9.71 -5.87 -15.74
CA LEU A 131 -10.41 -7.05 -16.22
C LEU A 131 -11.92 -6.79 -16.37
N SER A 132 -12.53 -7.45 -17.36
CA SER A 132 -13.97 -7.58 -17.50
C SER A 132 -14.56 -8.47 -16.41
N VAL A 133 -15.88 -8.41 -16.24
CA VAL A 133 -16.60 -9.24 -15.25
C VAL A 133 -16.41 -10.74 -15.53
N GLY A 134 -16.40 -11.16 -16.80
CA GLY A 134 -16.23 -12.56 -17.18
C GLY A 134 -14.83 -13.09 -16.90
N GLU A 135 -13.79 -12.29 -17.14
CA GLU A 135 -12.40 -12.64 -16.80
C GLU A 135 -12.22 -12.74 -15.27
N ILE A 136 -12.80 -11.82 -14.50
CA ILE A 136 -12.81 -11.91 -13.02
C ILE A 136 -13.57 -13.17 -12.57
N GLU A 137 -14.65 -13.55 -13.25
CA GLU A 137 -15.35 -14.79 -12.91
C GLU A 137 -14.50 -16.04 -13.17
N GLN A 138 -13.67 -16.06 -14.22
CA GLN A 138 -12.68 -17.14 -14.42
C GLN A 138 -11.64 -17.18 -13.29
N VAL A 139 -11.19 -16.01 -12.80
CA VAL A 139 -10.29 -15.93 -11.63
C VAL A 139 -10.95 -16.51 -10.37
N VAL A 140 -12.22 -16.21 -10.12
CA VAL A 140 -12.95 -16.78 -8.98
C VAL A 140 -13.17 -18.29 -9.14
N VAL A 141 -13.50 -18.77 -10.35
CA VAL A 141 -13.58 -20.22 -10.63
C VAL A 141 -12.24 -20.91 -10.38
N GLU A 142 -11.13 -20.31 -10.79
CA GLU A 142 -9.79 -20.87 -10.58
C GLU A 142 -9.39 -20.87 -9.09
N TRP A 143 -9.72 -19.83 -8.33
CA TRP A 143 -9.56 -19.84 -6.87
C TRP A 143 -10.35 -20.98 -6.22
N THR A 144 -11.61 -21.19 -6.61
CA THR A 144 -12.41 -22.33 -6.13
C THR A 144 -11.76 -23.66 -6.52
N ARG A 145 -11.27 -23.80 -7.76
CA ARG A 145 -10.63 -25.01 -8.26
C ARG A 145 -9.36 -25.38 -7.47
N VAL A 146 -8.48 -24.42 -7.21
CA VAL A 146 -7.23 -24.64 -6.44
C VAL A 146 -7.55 -24.93 -4.97
N TYR A 147 -8.53 -24.24 -4.38
CA TYR A 147 -9.01 -24.50 -3.02
C TYR A 147 -9.53 -25.94 -2.85
N VAL A 148 -10.28 -26.47 -3.82
CA VAL A 148 -10.66 -27.91 -3.84
C VAL A 148 -9.43 -28.81 -3.99
N GLN A 149 -8.57 -28.53 -4.98
CA GLN A 149 -7.40 -29.37 -5.28
C GLN A 149 -6.46 -29.52 -4.08
N ARG A 150 -6.21 -28.43 -3.35
CA ARG A 150 -5.41 -28.45 -2.11
C ARG A 150 -6.18 -29.03 -0.93
N GLY A 151 -7.48 -28.74 -0.80
CA GLY A 151 -8.32 -29.31 0.26
C GLY A 151 -8.55 -30.81 0.19
N MET A 152 -8.28 -31.45 -0.94
CA MET A 152 -8.26 -32.90 -1.13
C MET A 152 -6.89 -33.56 -0.83
N GLN A 153 -5.84 -32.77 -0.59
CA GLN A 153 -4.52 -33.30 -0.21
C GLN A 153 -4.43 -33.44 1.31
N GLU A 154 -3.95 -34.57 1.81
CA GLU A 154 -3.82 -34.78 3.26
C GLU A 154 -2.92 -33.71 3.89
N GLY A 155 -3.36 -33.15 5.03
CA GLY A 155 -2.63 -32.11 5.74
C GLY A 155 -2.55 -30.75 5.04
N ASN A 156 -3.60 -30.30 4.33
CA ASN A 156 -3.63 -29.01 3.64
C ASN A 156 -4.88 -28.14 3.94
N LYS A 157 -4.64 -27.00 4.61
CA LYS A 157 -5.56 -25.91 4.98
C LYS A 157 -5.13 -24.64 4.26
N GLY A 158 -6.00 -24.08 3.41
CA GLY A 158 -5.62 -23.00 2.48
C GLY A 158 -5.74 -21.57 3.00
N ALA A 159 -4.80 -20.72 2.60
CA ALA A 159 -4.86 -19.26 2.62
C ALA A 159 -4.47 -18.68 1.24
N ILE A 160 -4.88 -17.46 0.93
CA ILE A 160 -4.67 -16.81 -0.38
C ILE A 160 -4.11 -15.42 -0.14
N MET A 161 -2.90 -15.12 -0.67
CA MET A 161 -2.15 -13.91 -0.33
C MET A 161 -1.26 -13.40 -1.48
N GLY A 162 -1.17 -12.08 -1.61
CA GLY A 162 0.03 -11.38 -2.12
C GLY A 162 0.34 -11.44 -3.62
N CYS A 163 1.15 -10.47 -4.06
CA CYS A 163 1.66 -10.30 -5.42
C CYS A 163 3.02 -9.57 -5.37
N SER A 164 4.04 -10.09 -6.08
CA SER A 164 5.42 -9.57 -6.04
C SER A 164 6.01 -9.23 -7.42
N ASN A 165 5.22 -9.37 -8.48
CA ASN A 165 5.60 -9.19 -9.89
C ASN A 165 4.49 -8.39 -10.59
N PRO A 166 4.80 -7.43 -11.49
CA PRO A 166 3.80 -6.56 -12.12
C PRO A 166 2.73 -7.29 -12.96
N HIS A 167 2.96 -8.53 -13.40
CA HIS A 167 1.96 -9.33 -14.12
C HIS A 167 0.77 -9.70 -13.20
N PRO A 168 -0.50 -9.60 -13.65
CA PRO A 168 -1.65 -9.86 -12.79
C PRO A 168 -1.75 -11.32 -12.32
N HIS A 169 -1.46 -11.55 -11.04
CA HIS A 169 -1.54 -12.84 -10.36
C HIS A 169 -1.88 -12.68 -8.87
N GLY A 170 -2.13 -13.81 -8.21
CA GLY A 170 -2.08 -13.97 -6.76
C GLY A 170 -1.44 -15.31 -6.39
N GLN A 171 -1.33 -15.63 -5.10
CA GLN A 171 -0.79 -16.91 -4.63
C GLN A 171 -1.78 -17.64 -3.73
N VAL A 172 -1.75 -18.97 -3.76
CA VAL A 172 -2.47 -19.85 -2.83
C VAL A 172 -1.45 -20.64 -2.04
N TRP A 173 -1.49 -20.56 -0.71
CA TRP A 173 -0.60 -21.29 0.18
C TRP A 173 -1.45 -22.24 1.03
N SER A 174 -1.17 -23.54 1.00
CA SER A 174 -1.80 -24.53 1.86
C SER A 174 -0.81 -25.06 2.90
N LEU A 175 -1.31 -25.25 4.12
CA LEU A 175 -0.52 -25.56 5.33
C LEU A 175 -1.18 -26.70 6.13
N SER A 176 -0.43 -27.44 6.95
CA SER A 176 -1.01 -28.44 7.87
C SER A 176 -1.83 -27.82 9.03
N SER A 177 -1.57 -26.54 9.36
CA SER A 177 -2.26 -25.75 10.39
C SER A 177 -3.11 -24.63 9.78
N VAL A 178 -4.09 -24.10 10.54
CA VAL A 178 -4.78 -22.86 10.16
C VAL A 178 -3.86 -21.68 10.54
N PRO A 179 -3.60 -20.68 9.68
CA PRO A 179 -2.78 -19.53 10.04
C PRO A 179 -3.41 -18.69 11.17
N GLN A 180 -2.56 -18.01 11.95
CA GLN A 180 -2.93 -17.26 13.16
C GLN A 180 -4.16 -16.34 13.00
N LEU A 181 -4.26 -15.60 11.90
CA LEU A 181 -5.36 -14.66 11.67
C LEU A 181 -6.70 -15.41 11.40
N PRO A 182 -6.86 -16.24 10.35
CA PRO A 182 -8.05 -17.09 10.19
C PRO A 182 -8.38 -17.96 11.41
N ALA A 183 -7.40 -18.48 12.16
CA ALA A 183 -7.66 -19.26 13.37
C ALA A 183 -8.26 -18.40 14.51
N THR A 184 -7.77 -17.18 14.68
CA THR A 184 -8.29 -16.20 15.64
C THR A 184 -9.72 -15.79 15.28
N GLU A 185 -9.97 -15.50 14.01
CA GLU A 185 -11.30 -15.20 13.50
C GLU A 185 -12.25 -16.38 13.70
N LEU A 186 -11.88 -17.59 13.29
CA LEU A 186 -12.70 -18.79 13.39
C LEU A 186 -13.12 -19.08 14.84
N ARG A 187 -12.20 -18.94 15.79
CA ARG A 187 -12.47 -19.06 17.23
C ARG A 187 -13.47 -18.00 17.72
N ASN A 188 -13.33 -16.75 17.29
CA ASN A 188 -14.23 -15.66 17.67
C ASN A 188 -15.62 -15.77 16.99
N LEU A 189 -15.68 -16.24 15.73
CA LEU A 189 -16.91 -16.59 15.01
C LEU A 189 -17.65 -17.74 15.71
N LEU A 190 -16.92 -18.81 16.09
CA LEU A 190 -17.47 -19.91 16.87
C LEU A 190 -18.04 -19.41 18.20
N GLN A 191 -17.25 -18.66 18.97
CA GLN A 191 -17.67 -18.09 20.26
C GLN A 191 -18.93 -17.22 20.13
N TYR A 192 -19.06 -16.46 19.04
CA TYR A 192 -20.29 -15.71 18.73
C TYR A 192 -21.47 -16.66 18.48
N SER A 193 -21.28 -17.71 17.66
CA SER A 193 -22.35 -18.65 17.28
C SER A 193 -22.85 -19.55 18.41
N LEU A 194 -22.06 -19.66 19.50
CA LEU A 194 -22.41 -20.40 20.72
C LEU A 194 -23.05 -19.52 21.80
N ARG A 195 -23.23 -18.20 21.60
CA ARG A 195 -23.88 -17.35 22.60
C ARG A 195 -25.38 -17.68 22.76
N PRO A 196 -25.92 -17.68 23.99
CA PRO A 196 -27.36 -17.77 24.22
C PRO A 196 -28.13 -16.70 23.44
N SER A 197 -29.21 -17.10 22.78
CA SER A 197 -30.07 -16.19 22.00
C SER A 197 -31.07 -15.47 22.92
N GLU A 198 -30.57 -14.59 23.78
CA GLU A 198 -31.38 -13.74 24.66
C GLU A 198 -31.93 -12.50 23.94
N GLU A 199 -31.27 -12.06 22.87
CA GLU A 199 -31.72 -10.96 22.00
C GLU A 199 -32.70 -11.45 20.91
N PRO A 200 -33.72 -10.66 20.54
CA PRO A 200 -34.61 -10.99 19.43
C PRO A 200 -33.83 -11.03 18.10
N PRO A 201 -34.11 -11.98 17.18
CA PRO A 201 -33.38 -12.07 15.92
C PRO A 201 -33.53 -10.80 15.07
N SER A 202 -32.40 -10.22 14.66
CA SER A 202 -32.34 -9.01 13.82
C SER A 202 -33.00 -9.15 12.45
N GLY A 203 -33.10 -10.39 11.94
CA GLY A 203 -33.41 -10.70 10.54
C GLY A 203 -32.17 -11.07 9.70
N ALA A 204 -30.98 -11.13 10.29
CA ALA A 204 -29.77 -11.65 9.65
C ALA A 204 -29.83 -13.18 9.38
N PRO A 205 -29.09 -13.71 8.38
CA PRO A 205 -29.05 -15.13 8.08
C PRO A 205 -28.27 -15.87 9.16
N ARG A 206 -28.72 -17.09 9.43
CA ARG A 206 -28.14 -17.98 10.43
C ARG A 206 -27.42 -19.14 9.75
N GLY A 207 -26.50 -19.77 10.46
CA GLY A 207 -25.88 -21.03 10.01
C GLY A 207 -26.89 -22.17 9.99
N ASP A 208 -26.51 -23.32 9.43
CA ASP A 208 -27.44 -24.41 9.08
C ASP A 208 -28.23 -24.99 10.27
N ARG A 209 -27.68 -24.91 11.50
CA ARG A 209 -28.36 -25.27 12.76
C ARG A 209 -29.11 -24.10 13.44
N GLY A 210 -29.38 -23.01 12.73
CA GLY A 210 -30.07 -21.81 13.27
C GLY A 210 -29.21 -20.91 14.18
N LYS A 211 -27.92 -21.25 14.34
CA LYS A 211 -26.94 -20.47 15.11
C LYS A 211 -26.72 -19.06 14.51
N PRO A 212 -26.58 -18.01 15.32
CA PRO A 212 -26.29 -16.67 14.83
C PRO A 212 -24.86 -16.58 14.28
N CYS A 213 -24.65 -15.80 13.21
CA CYS A 213 -23.33 -15.59 12.62
C CYS A 213 -22.91 -14.12 12.73
N LEU A 214 -21.73 -13.87 13.30
CA LEU A 214 -21.18 -12.53 13.56
C LEU A 214 -21.22 -11.62 12.33
N LEU A 215 -20.75 -12.10 11.18
CA LEU A 215 -20.63 -11.29 9.96
C LEU A 215 -21.98 -11.09 9.25
N CYS A 216 -22.89 -12.07 9.34
CA CYS A 216 -24.28 -11.92 8.94
C CYS A 216 -24.98 -10.81 9.73
N GLU A 217 -24.86 -10.83 11.07
CA GLU A 217 -25.47 -9.88 11.99
C GLU A 217 -24.88 -8.46 11.83
N TYR A 218 -23.55 -8.35 11.88
CA TYR A 218 -22.83 -7.08 11.66
C TYR A 218 -23.16 -6.47 10.29
N GLY A 219 -23.17 -7.30 9.25
CA GLY A 219 -23.50 -6.86 7.90
C GLY A 219 -24.93 -6.39 7.74
N HIS A 220 -25.89 -7.09 8.33
CA HIS A 220 -27.31 -6.69 8.33
C HIS A 220 -27.47 -5.30 8.98
N PHE A 221 -26.81 -5.06 10.12
CA PHE A 221 -26.79 -3.76 10.79
C PHE A 221 -26.16 -2.66 9.91
N GLU A 222 -24.99 -2.91 9.32
CA GLU A 222 -24.31 -1.91 8.46
C GLU A 222 -25.12 -1.58 7.21
N ARG A 223 -25.92 -2.51 6.68
CA ARG A 223 -26.85 -2.23 5.57
C ARG A 223 -28.03 -1.36 6.01
N GLY A 224 -28.53 -1.53 7.23
CA GLY A 224 -29.57 -0.69 7.81
C GLY A 224 -29.09 0.73 8.12
N SER A 225 -27.85 0.87 8.60
CA SER A 225 -27.19 2.18 8.83
C SER A 225 -26.78 2.85 7.51
N GLY A 226 -26.24 2.08 6.57
CA GLY A 226 -25.67 2.56 5.32
C GLY A 226 -24.40 3.41 5.48
N GLU A 227 -23.94 3.75 6.69
CA GLU A 227 -22.88 4.75 6.90
C GLU A 227 -21.52 4.30 6.39
N ARG A 228 -21.13 3.03 6.64
CA ARG A 228 -19.83 2.47 6.23
C ARG A 228 -19.86 1.66 4.93
N VAL A 229 -21.04 1.47 4.34
CA VAL A 229 -21.21 0.76 3.06
C VAL A 229 -20.57 1.55 1.91
N VAL A 230 -19.73 0.87 1.12
CA VAL A 230 -19.06 1.41 -0.07
C VAL A 230 -19.82 1.09 -1.34
N LEU A 231 -20.30 -0.15 -1.48
CA LEU A 231 -21.18 -0.60 -2.56
C LEU A 231 -21.92 -1.88 -2.19
N GLU A 232 -22.97 -2.17 -2.95
CA GLU A 232 -23.75 -3.40 -2.86
C GLU A 232 -23.88 -4.05 -4.24
N GLU A 233 -23.95 -5.37 -4.29
CA GLU A 233 -24.10 -6.14 -5.52
C GLU A 233 -24.77 -7.51 -5.25
N GLY A 234 -26.08 -7.57 -5.43
CA GLY A 234 -26.88 -8.76 -5.07
C GLY A 234 -26.75 -9.08 -3.57
N PRO A 235 -26.31 -10.30 -3.19
CA PRO A 235 -26.11 -10.70 -1.80
C PRO A 235 -24.84 -10.10 -1.18
N TRP A 236 -23.97 -9.44 -1.95
CA TRP A 236 -22.72 -8.90 -1.44
C TRP A 236 -22.83 -7.45 -1.02
N VAL A 237 -22.20 -7.12 0.11
CA VAL A 237 -21.95 -5.73 0.52
C VAL A 237 -20.46 -5.57 0.80
N ALA A 238 -19.86 -4.53 0.26
CA ALA A 238 -18.49 -4.12 0.52
C ALA A 238 -18.52 -2.83 1.35
N LEU A 239 -17.83 -2.83 2.48
CA LEU A 239 -17.89 -1.77 3.49
C LEU A 239 -16.50 -1.51 4.11
N VAL A 240 -16.29 -0.32 4.66
CA VAL A 240 -15.11 -0.06 5.50
C VAL A 240 -15.47 -0.50 6.93
N PRO A 241 -14.88 -1.57 7.49
CA PRO A 241 -15.34 -2.11 8.76
C PRO A 241 -15.20 -1.08 9.89
N TRP A 242 -16.09 -1.17 10.89
CA TRP A 242 -16.08 -0.31 12.08
C TRP A 242 -14.71 -0.28 12.78
N TRP A 243 -14.01 -1.42 12.72
CA TRP A 243 -12.70 -1.70 13.30
C TRP A 243 -11.54 -1.67 12.29
N ALA A 244 -11.71 -1.06 11.12
CA ALA A 244 -10.67 -1.01 10.09
C ALA A 244 -9.33 -0.49 10.63
N VAL A 245 -8.21 -1.06 10.20
CA VAL A 245 -6.84 -0.60 10.49
C VAL A 245 -6.28 0.24 9.34
N TRP A 246 -6.45 -0.22 8.10
CA TRP A 246 -5.93 0.46 6.90
C TRP A 246 -6.79 1.67 6.51
N PRO A 247 -6.23 2.71 5.86
CA PRO A 247 -6.93 3.98 5.62
C PRO A 247 -8.24 3.82 4.86
N TYR A 248 -8.23 3.02 3.80
CA TYR A 248 -9.37 2.68 2.94
C TYR A 248 -9.59 1.17 2.89
N GLU A 249 -9.40 0.50 4.03
CA GLU A 249 -9.69 -0.92 4.19
C GLU A 249 -11.11 -1.23 3.74
N VAL A 250 -11.31 -2.34 3.04
CA VAL A 250 -12.67 -2.81 2.72
C VAL A 250 -12.77 -4.30 3.06
N MET A 251 -13.65 -4.60 4.01
CA MET A 251 -14.13 -5.95 4.24
C MET A 251 -15.38 -6.16 3.40
N ARG A 252 -15.48 -7.33 2.76
CA ARG A 252 -16.63 -7.72 1.95
C ARG A 252 -17.23 -9.03 2.46
N ALA A 253 -18.51 -9.00 2.82
CA ALA A 253 -19.26 -10.14 3.34
C ALA A 253 -20.59 -10.38 2.59
N SER A 254 -21.24 -11.53 2.84
CA SER A 254 -22.57 -11.86 2.32
C SER A 254 -23.66 -11.37 3.29
N ILE A 255 -24.56 -10.50 2.81
CA ILE A 255 -25.39 -9.62 3.65
C ILE A 255 -26.82 -9.49 3.05
N PRO A 256 -27.91 -9.61 3.85
CA PRO A 256 -29.29 -9.58 3.35
C PRO A 256 -29.71 -8.27 2.73
N HIS A 257 -30.73 -8.30 1.86
CA HIS A 257 -31.46 -7.09 1.46
C HIS A 257 -32.91 -7.16 1.97
N SER A 258 -33.31 -6.25 2.86
CA SER A 258 -34.68 -6.17 3.37
C SER A 258 -35.56 -5.35 2.40
N ARG A 259 -36.51 -6.00 1.73
CA ARG A 259 -37.56 -5.29 0.97
C ARG A 259 -38.68 -4.87 1.92
N SER A 260 -38.99 -3.57 1.92
CA SER A 260 -40.17 -3.04 2.60
C SER A 260 -41.46 -3.68 2.05
N PRO A 261 -42.41 -4.11 2.90
CA PRO A 261 -43.59 -4.84 2.46
C PRO A 261 -44.64 -3.92 1.81
N SER A 262 -44.70 -3.91 0.49
CA SER A 262 -45.83 -3.34 -0.26
C SER A 262 -46.25 -4.23 -1.44
N GLN A 263 -47.54 -4.56 -1.47
CA GLN A 263 -48.29 -5.22 -2.56
C GLN A 263 -47.68 -6.48 -3.24
N ALA A 264 -47.91 -7.61 -2.57
CA ALA A 264 -48.72 -8.73 -3.10
C ALA A 264 -48.40 -9.39 -4.47
N GLN A 265 -48.16 -10.70 -4.38
CA GLN A 265 -48.85 -11.73 -5.18
C GLN A 265 -48.44 -11.92 -6.67
N VAL A 266 -47.31 -12.59 -6.87
CA VAL A 266 -47.18 -13.65 -7.91
C VAL A 266 -46.67 -14.93 -7.24
N LYS A 267 -47.23 -16.09 -7.60
CA LYS A 267 -46.86 -17.40 -7.04
C LYS A 267 -45.58 -17.96 -7.70
N ASN A 268 -44.90 -18.84 -6.97
CA ASN A 268 -43.92 -19.82 -7.48
C ASN A 268 -42.67 -19.23 -8.17
N THR A 269 -41.93 -18.36 -7.48
CA THR A 269 -40.47 -18.29 -7.65
C THR A 269 -39.82 -17.98 -6.29
N VAL A 270 -39.20 -18.99 -5.66
CA VAL A 270 -38.36 -18.76 -4.48
C VAL A 270 -37.01 -18.24 -4.98
N LEU A 271 -36.74 -16.95 -4.74
CA LEU A 271 -35.47 -16.31 -5.08
C LEU A 271 -34.58 -16.25 -3.83
N PRO A 272 -33.56 -17.11 -3.68
CA PRO A 272 -32.78 -17.23 -2.45
C PRO A 272 -31.64 -16.20 -2.37
N THR A 273 -31.97 -14.90 -2.42
CA THR A 273 -31.10 -13.90 -1.80
C THR A 273 -31.36 -13.94 -0.29
N ASN A 274 -30.31 -14.24 0.50
CA ASN A 274 -30.19 -14.23 1.99
C ASN A 274 -29.66 -15.59 2.49
N ARG A 275 -28.33 -15.80 2.53
CA ARG A 275 -27.72 -17.07 2.96
C ARG A 275 -26.36 -16.87 3.66
N HIS A 276 -26.10 -17.69 4.67
CA HIS A 276 -24.77 -17.88 5.27
C HIS A 276 -23.90 -18.72 4.33
N ILE A 277 -22.73 -18.22 3.95
CA ILE A 277 -21.84 -18.84 2.96
C ILE A 277 -20.51 -19.09 3.65
N THR A 278 -20.02 -20.32 3.71
CA THR A 278 -18.82 -20.64 4.51
C THR A 278 -17.53 -20.58 3.67
N SER A 279 -17.61 -20.89 2.37
CA SER A 279 -16.47 -20.89 1.45
C SER A 279 -16.83 -20.65 -0.02
N LEU A 280 -15.82 -20.40 -0.86
CA LEU A 280 -15.95 -20.22 -2.31
C LEU A 280 -16.59 -21.42 -3.03
N LEU A 281 -16.58 -22.60 -2.40
CA LEU A 281 -17.25 -23.81 -2.87
C LEU A 281 -18.77 -23.72 -2.79
N ASP A 282 -19.31 -23.02 -1.79
CA ASP A 282 -20.75 -22.98 -1.53
C ASP A 282 -21.49 -22.03 -2.48
N LEU A 283 -20.77 -21.29 -3.35
CA LEU A 283 -21.30 -20.25 -4.23
C LEU A 283 -22.10 -20.79 -5.41
N THR A 284 -23.35 -20.35 -5.54
CA THR A 284 -24.14 -20.48 -6.77
C THR A 284 -23.55 -19.65 -7.91
N PRO A 285 -23.89 -19.94 -9.19
CA PRO A 285 -23.43 -19.14 -10.33
C PRO A 285 -23.76 -17.65 -10.21
N ASP A 286 -24.95 -17.30 -9.70
CA ASP A 286 -25.36 -15.89 -9.54
C ASP A 286 -24.63 -15.18 -8.39
N GLU A 287 -24.38 -15.87 -7.27
CA GLU A 287 -23.51 -15.38 -6.19
C GLU A 287 -22.07 -15.18 -6.70
N ARG A 288 -21.55 -16.07 -7.54
CA ARG A 288 -20.20 -15.95 -8.13
C ARG A 288 -20.10 -14.84 -9.19
N SER A 289 -21.13 -14.63 -10.01
CA SER A 289 -21.12 -13.56 -10.99
C SER A 289 -21.32 -12.18 -10.33
N SER A 290 -22.12 -12.10 -9.26
CA SER A 290 -22.20 -10.90 -8.40
C SER A 290 -20.94 -10.68 -7.54
N LEU A 291 -20.22 -11.74 -7.16
CA LEU A 291 -18.87 -11.66 -6.56
C LEU A 291 -17.95 -10.88 -7.51
N SER A 292 -17.88 -11.36 -8.75
CA SER A 292 -17.05 -10.82 -9.83
C SER A 292 -17.42 -9.38 -10.21
N ARG A 293 -18.72 -9.06 -10.33
CA ARG A 293 -19.18 -7.68 -10.62
C ARG A 293 -18.73 -6.67 -9.56
N ALA A 294 -18.92 -6.95 -8.28
CA ALA A 294 -18.50 -6.03 -7.23
C ALA A 294 -16.98 -6.04 -6.94
N LEU A 295 -16.24 -7.12 -7.27
CA LEU A 295 -14.77 -7.08 -7.28
C LEU A 295 -14.28 -6.05 -8.31
N SER A 296 -14.89 -6.09 -9.50
CA SER A 296 -14.65 -5.12 -10.56
C SER A 296 -15.00 -3.69 -10.09
N ARG A 297 -16.20 -3.47 -9.53
CA ARG A 297 -16.64 -2.12 -9.09
C ARG A 297 -15.79 -1.55 -7.94
N LEU A 298 -15.39 -2.38 -6.97
CA LEU A 298 -14.54 -1.99 -5.84
C LEU A 298 -13.13 -1.59 -6.31
N THR A 299 -12.47 -2.44 -7.09
CA THR A 299 -11.11 -2.18 -7.57
C THR A 299 -11.06 -0.98 -8.54
N LYS A 300 -12.14 -0.73 -9.30
CA LYS A 300 -12.32 0.48 -10.11
C LYS A 300 -12.46 1.75 -9.28
N LYS A 301 -13.16 1.70 -8.14
CA LYS A 301 -13.22 2.81 -7.17
C LYS A 301 -11.85 3.06 -6.53
N TYR A 302 -11.10 2.01 -6.19
CA TYR A 302 -9.74 2.13 -5.67
C TYR A 302 -8.78 2.84 -6.65
N ASP A 303 -8.69 2.40 -7.91
CA ASP A 303 -7.87 3.07 -8.93
C ASP A 303 -8.29 4.54 -9.15
N ASN A 304 -9.59 4.85 -9.01
CA ASN A 304 -10.11 6.20 -9.13
C ASN A 304 -9.84 7.11 -7.91
N LEU A 305 -9.52 6.57 -6.73
CA LEU A 305 -9.34 7.36 -5.49
C LEU A 305 -8.16 8.33 -5.59
N PHE A 306 -7.04 7.89 -6.19
CA PHE A 306 -5.88 8.74 -6.46
C PHE A 306 -5.45 8.75 -7.95
N LEU A 307 -6.30 8.24 -8.85
CA LEU A 307 -6.08 8.19 -10.31
C LEU A 307 -4.79 7.45 -10.73
N CYS A 308 -4.42 6.42 -9.97
CA CYS A 308 -3.24 5.56 -10.19
C CYS A 308 -3.64 4.09 -10.09
N SER A 309 -2.73 3.16 -10.44
CA SER A 309 -2.92 1.76 -10.02
C SER A 309 -2.85 1.70 -8.51
N PHE A 310 -3.92 1.25 -7.85
CA PHE A 310 -4.02 1.30 -6.39
C PHE A 310 -3.40 0.03 -5.78
N ALA A 311 -2.33 0.20 -5.01
CA ALA A 311 -1.70 -0.92 -4.29
C ALA A 311 -2.59 -1.38 -3.14
N TYR A 312 -2.71 -2.70 -2.95
CA TYR A 312 -3.35 -3.35 -1.82
C TYR A 312 -2.82 -4.78 -1.66
N SER A 313 -2.85 -5.31 -0.45
CA SER A 313 -2.98 -6.76 -0.24
C SER A 313 -4.47 -7.12 -0.30
N MET A 314 -4.81 -8.33 -0.75
CA MET A 314 -6.12 -8.92 -0.45
C MET A 314 -5.94 -10.35 0.02
N GLY A 315 -6.89 -10.80 0.84
CA GLY A 315 -6.99 -12.19 1.30
C GLY A 315 -8.44 -12.67 1.28
N ILE A 316 -8.62 -14.00 1.21
CA ILE A 316 -9.93 -14.65 1.26
C ILE A 316 -9.97 -15.53 2.51
N HIS A 317 -10.83 -15.18 3.46
CA HIS A 317 -11.06 -15.93 4.69
C HIS A 317 -12.36 -16.74 4.55
N GLN A 318 -12.27 -18.03 4.85
CA GLN A 318 -13.30 -19.03 4.59
C GLN A 318 -13.07 -20.31 5.42
N ARG A 319 -14.05 -21.22 5.42
CA ARG A 319 -13.98 -22.54 6.07
C ARG A 319 -12.66 -23.28 5.76
N PRO A 320 -11.94 -23.80 6.76
CA PRO A 320 -10.76 -24.64 6.56
C PRO A 320 -11.03 -25.92 5.75
N THR A 321 -9.96 -26.52 5.22
CA THR A 321 -10.02 -27.77 4.43
C THR A 321 -9.15 -28.87 5.06
N PRO A 322 -9.48 -30.17 4.88
CA PRO A 322 -10.78 -30.67 4.41
C PRO A 322 -11.91 -30.21 5.34
N ALA A 323 -13.13 -30.11 4.81
CA ALA A 323 -14.27 -29.62 5.58
C ALA A 323 -14.67 -30.67 6.64
N ALA A 324 -14.38 -30.37 7.90
CA ALA A 324 -14.91 -31.11 9.03
C ALA A 324 -16.44 -30.86 9.17
N LEU A 325 -17.14 -31.81 9.75
CA LEU A 325 -18.55 -31.69 10.13
C LEU A 325 -18.64 -31.25 11.61
N ASP A 326 -18.04 -30.10 11.92
CA ASP A 326 -17.92 -29.57 13.28
C ASP A 326 -18.45 -28.13 13.41
N ASP A 327 -18.49 -27.65 14.66
CA ASP A 327 -19.01 -26.34 15.01
C ASP A 327 -18.15 -25.18 14.48
N GLU A 328 -16.84 -25.39 14.27
CA GLU A 328 -15.95 -24.38 13.66
C GLU A 328 -16.25 -24.23 12.17
N ALA A 329 -16.32 -25.34 11.44
CA ALA A 329 -16.58 -25.36 10.01
C ALA A 329 -17.93 -24.73 9.63
N GLU A 330 -18.96 -24.86 10.47
CA GLU A 330 -20.23 -24.15 10.32
C GLU A 330 -20.16 -22.66 10.70
N ALA A 331 -19.38 -22.29 11.72
CA ALA A 331 -19.27 -20.90 12.18
C ALA A 331 -18.50 -20.00 11.19
N ALA A 332 -17.61 -20.59 10.38
CA ALA A 332 -16.89 -19.92 9.32
C ALA A 332 -17.82 -19.20 8.33
N HIS A 333 -17.44 -17.98 7.91
CA HIS A 333 -18.17 -17.19 6.91
C HIS A 333 -17.19 -16.64 5.88
N LEU A 334 -17.50 -16.84 4.59
CA LEU A 334 -16.71 -16.37 3.46
C LEU A 334 -16.70 -14.84 3.42
N HIS A 335 -15.52 -14.26 3.60
CA HIS A 335 -15.31 -12.83 3.46
C HIS A 335 -13.94 -12.52 2.85
N LEU A 336 -13.83 -11.34 2.25
CA LEU A 336 -12.60 -10.86 1.61
C LEU A 336 -12.14 -9.56 2.27
N HIS A 337 -10.87 -9.50 2.62
CA HIS A 337 -10.19 -8.32 3.16
C HIS A 337 -9.39 -7.62 2.06
N PHE A 338 -9.41 -6.29 2.04
CA PHE A 338 -8.61 -5.44 1.17
C PHE A 338 -7.83 -4.42 2.01
N ASP A 339 -6.50 -4.50 1.94
CA ASP A 339 -5.55 -3.79 2.80
C ASP A 339 -4.69 -2.83 1.97
N PRO A 340 -5.18 -1.61 1.65
CA PRO A 340 -4.42 -0.63 0.89
C PRO A 340 -3.56 0.27 1.79
N PRO A 341 -2.26 0.44 1.51
CA PRO A 341 -1.41 1.32 2.30
C PRO A 341 -1.58 2.81 1.99
N LEU A 342 -2.17 3.21 0.85
CA LEU A 342 -2.25 4.63 0.46
C LEU A 342 -3.24 5.43 1.34
N LEU A 343 -2.82 6.62 1.80
CA LEU A 343 -3.54 7.42 2.82
C LEU A 343 -3.98 8.80 2.32
N ARG A 344 -3.04 9.65 1.88
CA ARG A 344 -3.32 11.05 1.52
C ARG A 344 -3.30 11.32 0.01
N SER A 345 -2.56 10.52 -0.75
CA SER A 345 -2.36 10.65 -2.20
C SER A 345 -1.81 9.34 -2.77
N ALA A 346 -1.66 9.27 -4.10
CA ALA A 346 -0.90 8.22 -4.79
C ALA A 346 0.60 8.11 -4.37
N SER A 347 1.08 9.03 -3.53
CA SER A 347 2.46 9.18 -3.11
C SER A 347 2.68 9.13 -1.59
N VAL A 348 1.61 9.12 -0.79
CA VAL A 348 1.70 9.16 0.69
C VAL A 348 0.89 8.04 1.30
N ARG A 349 1.63 7.01 1.74
CA ARG A 349 1.15 5.80 2.41
C ARG A 349 1.13 5.93 3.94
N LYS A 350 0.28 5.12 4.57
CA LYS A 350 0.41 4.72 5.98
C LYS A 350 1.58 3.76 6.12
N PHE A 351 2.20 3.82 7.30
CA PHE A 351 3.17 2.85 7.79
C PHE A 351 2.59 2.27 9.09
N LEU A 352 2.69 0.95 9.28
CA LEU A 352 2.43 0.29 10.57
C LEU A 352 3.80 0.02 11.19
N VAL A 353 4.21 0.91 12.09
CA VAL A 353 5.57 0.97 12.66
C VAL A 353 5.52 1.53 14.09
N GLY A 354 6.55 1.29 14.90
CA GLY A 354 6.67 1.91 16.22
C GLY A 354 5.49 1.56 17.12
N PHE A 355 4.57 2.50 17.35
CA PHE A 355 3.39 2.30 18.19
C PHE A 355 2.51 1.13 17.68
N GLU A 356 2.24 1.06 16.38
CA GLU A 356 1.42 -0.03 15.81
C GLU A 356 2.11 -1.40 15.79
N LEU A 357 3.40 -1.50 16.12
CA LEU A 357 4.13 -2.76 16.29
C LEU A 357 4.41 -3.11 17.76
N MET A 358 4.20 -2.18 18.70
CA MET A 358 4.62 -2.30 20.10
C MET A 358 3.49 -2.05 21.12
N ALA A 359 2.31 -1.59 20.67
CA ALA A 359 1.16 -1.28 21.53
C ALA A 359 -0.18 -1.68 20.90
N GLU A 360 -0.76 -0.87 20.02
CA GLU A 360 -2.03 -1.17 19.34
C GLU A 360 -2.13 -0.51 17.97
N ALA A 361 -2.96 -1.09 17.09
CA ALA A 361 -3.18 -0.56 15.74
C ALA A 361 -3.84 0.83 15.80
N GLN A 362 -3.38 1.76 14.97
CA GLN A 362 -3.81 3.18 14.99
C GLN A 362 -4.27 3.65 13.61
N ARG A 363 -5.27 4.55 13.52
CA ARG A 363 -5.72 5.18 12.26
C ARG A 363 -6.03 6.69 12.36
N ASP A 364 -5.69 7.41 11.30
CA ASP A 364 -5.80 8.89 11.21
C ASP A 364 -7.11 9.42 10.61
N LEU A 365 -7.87 8.57 9.91
CA LEU A 365 -9.07 8.88 9.13
C LEU A 365 -10.19 7.96 9.62
N THR A 366 -11.40 8.44 9.94
CA THR A 366 -12.44 7.52 10.44
C THR A 366 -12.94 6.57 9.33
N PRO A 367 -13.40 5.34 9.68
CA PRO A 367 -14.03 4.43 8.71
C PRO A 367 -15.17 5.06 7.91
N GLU A 368 -15.97 5.92 8.54
CA GLU A 368 -17.09 6.65 7.92
C GLU A 368 -16.60 7.63 6.85
N GLN A 369 -15.54 8.37 7.16
CA GLN A 369 -14.91 9.32 6.23
C GLN A 369 -14.26 8.59 5.05
N ALA A 370 -13.68 7.41 5.27
CA ALA A 370 -13.13 6.56 4.22
C ALA A 370 -14.24 5.98 3.31
N ALA A 371 -15.32 5.43 3.90
CA ALA A 371 -16.45 4.87 3.17
C ALA A 371 -17.18 5.93 2.32
N LYS A 372 -17.34 7.15 2.86
CA LYS A 372 -17.88 8.29 2.11
C LYS A 372 -17.03 8.60 0.87
N ARG A 373 -15.71 8.76 1.03
CA ARG A 373 -14.79 9.00 -0.10
C ARG A 373 -14.89 7.91 -1.17
N LEU A 374 -14.90 6.63 -0.78
CA LEU A 374 -14.99 5.51 -1.73
C LEU A 374 -16.34 5.46 -2.47
N ARG A 375 -17.46 5.83 -1.80
CA ARG A 375 -18.78 5.93 -2.45
C ARG A 375 -18.83 6.99 -3.54
N GLU A 376 -18.30 8.17 -3.26
CA GLU A 376 -18.37 9.36 -4.14
C GLU A 376 -17.58 9.20 -5.46
N LEU A 377 -16.70 8.19 -5.56
CA LEU A 377 -15.90 7.91 -6.75
C LEU A 377 -16.67 7.18 -7.86
N PRO A 378 -16.39 7.49 -9.15
CA PRO A 378 -17.00 6.81 -10.28
C PRO A 378 -16.53 5.35 -10.41
N GLU A 379 -17.37 4.51 -11.01
CA GLU A 379 -17.07 3.09 -11.27
C GLU A 379 -16.54 2.84 -12.70
N ARG A 380 -16.35 3.91 -13.50
CA ARG A 380 -15.72 3.85 -14.82
C ARG A 380 -14.20 3.99 -14.68
N MET A 381 -13.43 3.08 -15.28
CA MET A 381 -11.96 3.18 -15.26
C MET A 381 -11.45 4.46 -15.94
N PRO A 382 -10.37 5.07 -15.42
CA PRO A 382 -9.68 6.14 -16.11
C PRO A 382 -8.97 5.59 -17.36
N PRO A 383 -8.92 6.36 -18.46
CA PRO A 383 -8.29 5.94 -19.71
C PRO A 383 -6.79 5.68 -19.52
N ARG A 384 -6.22 4.75 -20.31
CA ARG A 384 -4.79 4.39 -20.30
C ARG A 384 -3.90 5.51 -20.88
N SER A 385 -3.77 6.60 -20.14
CA SER A 385 -2.77 7.67 -20.32
C SER A 385 -2.60 8.18 -21.76
N GLY A 386 -3.71 8.59 -22.39
CA GLY A 386 -3.65 9.65 -23.41
C GLY A 386 -3.46 11.00 -22.73
N LYS A 387 -2.71 11.94 -23.37
CA LYS A 387 -2.36 13.27 -22.83
C LYS A 387 -3.56 13.93 -22.11
N ARG A 388 -3.41 14.26 -20.83
CA ARG A 388 -4.39 15.05 -20.07
C ARG A 388 -3.87 16.47 -19.84
N SER A 389 -4.67 17.44 -20.28
CA SER A 389 -4.55 18.85 -19.92
C SER A 389 -4.84 19.06 -18.43
N ALA A 390 -4.45 20.22 -17.90
CA ALA A 390 -4.71 20.61 -16.52
C ALA A 390 -6.23 20.65 -16.20
N PRO A 391 -6.63 20.49 -14.92
CA PRO A 391 -8.04 20.55 -14.53
C PRO A 391 -8.67 21.90 -14.87
N LEU A 392 -9.90 21.86 -15.40
CA LEU A 392 -10.75 23.05 -15.48
C LEU A 392 -11.04 23.56 -14.07
N SER A 393 -10.92 24.87 -13.87
CA SER A 393 -11.32 25.53 -12.62
C SER A 393 -12.82 25.33 -12.38
N SER A 394 -13.20 24.98 -11.16
CA SER A 394 -14.61 24.78 -10.80
C SER A 394 -15.42 26.08 -10.91
N ASP A 395 -16.59 25.99 -11.57
CA ASP A 395 -17.52 27.10 -11.69
C ASP A 395 -18.01 27.58 -10.32
N ARG A 396 -17.83 28.87 -10.05
CA ARG A 396 -18.26 29.52 -8.81
C ARG A 396 -19.75 29.84 -8.89
N ALA A 397 -20.58 28.97 -8.34
CA ALA A 397 -22.03 29.14 -8.30
C ALA A 397 -22.45 30.53 -7.77
N THR A 398 -23.17 31.29 -8.60
CA THR A 398 -23.71 32.61 -8.27
C THR A 398 -25.12 32.48 -7.68
N ARG A 399 -25.29 32.86 -6.40
CA ARG A 399 -26.61 33.07 -5.79
C ARG A 399 -26.82 34.57 -5.56
N SER A 400 -27.95 35.08 -6.03
CA SER A 400 -28.24 36.52 -6.09
C SER A 400 -29.30 36.96 -5.08
N SER A 401 -28.97 37.97 -4.27
CA SER A 401 -29.90 38.88 -3.59
C SER A 401 -29.15 40.19 -3.30
N LYS A 402 -29.55 41.36 -3.85
CA LYS A 402 -30.57 42.29 -3.30
C LYS A 402 -30.24 42.71 -1.86
N VAL A 403 -30.08 43.98 -1.46
CA VAL A 403 -30.36 45.35 -2.01
C VAL A 403 -29.19 46.26 -1.55
N ALA A 404 -28.72 47.33 -2.23
CA ALA A 404 -29.43 48.60 -2.49
C ALA A 404 -28.85 49.50 -3.62
N LYS A 405 -29.28 50.77 -3.60
CA LYS A 405 -28.82 51.99 -4.32
C LYS A 405 -27.90 52.81 -3.37
N THR A 406 -27.12 53.81 -3.76
CA THR A 406 -27.44 55.03 -4.55
C THR A 406 -26.25 55.61 -5.36
N ASN A 407 -26.55 56.65 -6.15
CA ASN A 407 -25.67 57.24 -7.17
C ASN A 407 -24.78 58.37 -6.62
N ALA A 408 -23.61 58.63 -7.24
CA ALA A 408 -23.25 59.92 -7.86
C ALA A 408 -21.80 59.89 -8.42
N SER A 409 -21.50 60.81 -9.34
CA SER A 409 -20.25 60.94 -10.12
C SER A 409 -19.25 61.95 -9.53
N SER A 410 -18.09 62.11 -10.20
CA SER A 410 -17.01 63.11 -9.98
C SER A 410 -16.05 62.82 -8.80
N ASP A 411 -14.75 63.14 -8.86
CA ASP A 411 -13.86 63.29 -10.03
C ASP A 411 -12.36 63.20 -9.67
N VAL A 412 -11.51 63.08 -10.71
CA VAL A 412 -10.10 63.55 -10.80
C VAL A 412 -9.04 63.17 -9.72
N ALA A 413 -7.96 62.53 -10.22
CA ALA A 413 -6.54 62.58 -9.81
C ALA A 413 -5.94 61.77 -8.62
N LYS A 414 -5.16 60.75 -9.03
CA LYS A 414 -3.75 60.48 -8.64
C LYS A 414 -3.39 60.27 -7.15
N SER A 415 -3.26 58.99 -6.79
CA SER A 415 -2.06 58.50 -6.07
C SER A 415 -1.78 57.04 -6.42
N GLN A 416 -0.71 56.76 -7.17
CA GLN A 416 -0.29 55.38 -7.48
C GLN A 416 0.64 54.83 -6.40
N ARG A 417 0.13 53.92 -5.56
CA ARG A 417 0.95 53.16 -4.60
C ARG A 417 0.98 51.68 -4.99
N ASN A 418 1.94 51.31 -5.83
CA ASN A 418 2.07 49.97 -6.43
C ASN A 418 2.50 48.90 -5.40
N GLY A 419 1.54 48.31 -4.70
CA GLY A 419 1.74 47.09 -3.91
C GLY A 419 1.85 45.85 -4.79
N LYS A 420 3.05 45.52 -5.29
CA LYS A 420 3.27 44.27 -6.03
C LYS A 420 3.20 43.06 -5.10
N VAL A 421 2.21 42.19 -5.31
CA VAL A 421 2.21 40.82 -4.77
C VAL A 421 3.41 40.07 -5.36
N ALA A 422 4.19 39.41 -4.50
CA ALA A 422 5.39 38.70 -4.92
C ALA A 422 5.05 37.42 -5.70
N LYS A 423 5.15 37.46 -7.03
CA LYS A 423 5.34 36.24 -7.83
C LYS A 423 6.61 35.54 -7.33
N GLY A 424 6.54 34.23 -7.11
CA GLY A 424 7.72 33.43 -6.82
C GLY A 424 8.75 33.59 -7.95
N LYS A 425 10.03 33.72 -7.61
CA LYS A 425 11.12 33.81 -8.59
C LYS A 425 11.13 32.53 -9.44
N LYS A 426 11.26 32.67 -10.77
CA LYS A 426 11.65 31.57 -11.65
C LYS A 426 13.00 31.01 -11.19
N ALA A 427 13.27 29.74 -11.51
CA ALA A 427 14.61 29.20 -11.41
C ALA A 427 15.59 29.94 -12.34
N MET A 428 16.88 29.87 -12.02
CA MET A 428 17.96 30.46 -12.82
C MET A 428 18.33 29.47 -13.95
N PRO A 429 18.70 29.92 -15.16
CA PRO A 429 19.20 29.01 -16.20
C PRO A 429 20.49 28.31 -15.74
N SER A 430 20.69 27.05 -16.13
CA SER A 430 21.80 26.23 -15.62
C SER A 430 23.17 26.85 -15.92
N VAL A 431 23.35 27.43 -17.12
CA VAL A 431 24.60 28.11 -17.50
C VAL A 431 24.93 29.26 -16.56
N VAL A 432 23.93 30.04 -16.14
CA VAL A 432 24.11 31.16 -15.19
C VAL A 432 24.38 30.64 -13.78
N PHE A 433 23.73 29.54 -13.37
CA PHE A 433 24.00 28.89 -12.09
C PHE A 433 25.43 28.35 -12.01
N LYS A 434 25.88 27.52 -12.96
CA LYS A 434 27.22 26.92 -12.96
C LYS A 434 28.34 27.97 -12.98
N LYS A 435 28.11 29.13 -13.62
CA LYS A 435 29.07 30.25 -13.62
C LYS A 435 29.11 31.05 -12.30
N ALA A 436 28.11 30.93 -11.45
CA ALA A 436 28.00 31.66 -10.17
C ALA A 436 28.11 30.76 -8.93
N ALA A 437 28.04 29.44 -9.09
CA ALA A 437 28.07 28.46 -8.02
C ALA A 437 29.53 28.16 -7.60
N LEU A 438 29.90 28.58 -6.39
CA LEU A 438 31.15 28.13 -5.77
C LEU A 438 31.06 26.64 -5.39
N PRO A 439 32.19 25.91 -5.32
CA PRO A 439 32.22 24.56 -4.78
C PRO A 439 31.69 24.48 -3.35
N LEU A 440 31.06 23.37 -2.99
CA LEU A 440 30.64 23.09 -1.62
C LEU A 440 31.57 22.06 -0.99
N HIS A 441 32.15 22.36 0.17
CA HIS A 441 32.95 21.38 0.93
C HIS A 441 32.07 20.72 2.00
N VAL A 442 32.04 19.40 2.01
CA VAL A 442 31.28 18.58 2.95
C VAL A 442 32.24 17.68 3.73
N SER A 443 32.41 17.97 5.02
CA SER A 443 33.10 17.08 5.95
C SER A 443 32.12 16.04 6.51
N ILE A 444 32.48 14.77 6.42
CA ILE A 444 31.74 13.63 6.94
C ILE A 444 32.41 13.18 8.25
N THR A 445 31.62 12.93 9.29
CA THR A 445 32.09 12.56 10.63
C THR A 445 31.12 11.57 11.30
N HIS A 446 31.63 10.79 12.25
CA HIS A 446 30.81 9.98 13.17
C HIS A 446 30.72 10.58 14.59
N THR A 447 31.26 11.78 14.82
CA THR A 447 31.12 12.50 16.09
C THR A 447 29.63 12.79 16.36
N PRO A 448 29.05 12.33 17.50
CA PRO A 448 27.65 12.60 17.82
C PRO A 448 27.37 14.11 17.96
N PRO A 449 26.24 14.62 17.44
CA PRO A 449 25.91 16.03 17.55
C PRO A 449 25.64 16.41 19.01
N THR A 450 26.40 17.35 19.55
CA THR A 450 26.14 17.97 20.85
C THR A 450 24.90 18.87 20.77
N ILE A 451 23.85 18.50 21.53
CA ILE A 451 22.53 19.13 21.41
C ILE A 451 22.44 20.50 22.10
N ASP A 452 23.27 20.74 23.13
CA ASP A 452 23.22 21.95 23.97
C ASP A 452 24.37 22.93 23.71
N VAL A 453 24.25 23.77 22.68
CA VAL A 453 25.08 24.98 22.50
C VAL A 453 24.21 26.17 22.05
N PRO A 454 24.16 27.29 22.78
CA PRO A 454 23.43 28.48 22.36
C PRO A 454 24.14 29.20 21.19
N PRO A 455 23.41 29.98 20.35
CA PRO A 455 23.85 30.38 19.00
C PRO A 455 24.82 31.58 18.99
N SER A 456 25.89 31.55 19.78
CA SER A 456 26.87 32.64 19.89
C SER A 456 28.31 32.19 20.16
N ALA A 457 28.67 30.94 19.83
CA ALA A 457 30.04 30.45 19.83
C ALA A 457 30.59 30.43 18.39
N GLU A 458 31.72 31.09 18.14
CA GLU A 458 32.43 30.92 16.87
C GLU A 458 33.09 29.54 16.79
N PRO A 459 33.08 28.86 15.64
CA PRO A 459 33.69 27.54 15.49
C PRO A 459 35.22 27.68 15.43
N SER A 460 35.88 27.42 16.57
CA SER A 460 37.32 27.16 16.55
C SER A 460 37.60 25.87 15.78
N ALA A 461 38.70 25.85 15.01
CA ALA A 461 39.10 24.70 14.20
C ALA A 461 39.73 23.59 15.06
N SER A 462 38.95 23.02 15.97
CA SER A 462 39.34 21.82 16.72
C SER A 462 39.38 20.60 15.81
N HIS A 463 40.36 19.73 16.04
CA HIS A 463 40.49 18.47 15.30
C HIS A 463 39.30 17.56 15.63
N ASP A 464 38.37 17.40 14.68
CA ASP A 464 37.26 16.46 14.84
C ASP A 464 37.79 15.01 14.82
N VAL A 465 37.74 14.36 15.98
CA VAL A 465 38.24 13.00 16.21
C VAL A 465 37.39 11.96 15.45
N GLY A 466 36.14 12.28 15.10
CA GLY A 466 35.24 11.40 14.36
C GLY A 466 35.30 11.54 12.83
N ARG A 467 36.14 12.42 12.28
CA ARG A 467 36.19 12.75 10.84
C ARG A 467 36.52 11.53 9.98
N ILE A 468 35.72 11.32 8.93
CA ILE A 468 35.79 10.17 8.01
C ILE A 468 36.34 10.55 6.63
N ALA A 469 35.89 11.69 6.08
CA ALA A 469 36.30 12.19 4.78
C ALA A 469 35.90 13.67 4.60
N ASP A 470 36.51 14.32 3.61
CA ASP A 470 36.02 15.58 3.04
C ASP A 470 35.69 15.35 1.56
N ILE A 471 34.59 15.94 1.09
CA ILE A 471 34.15 15.86 -0.30
C ILE A 471 33.88 17.27 -0.82
N THR A 472 34.55 17.65 -1.91
CA THR A 472 34.22 18.86 -2.67
C THR A 472 33.16 18.52 -3.69
N LEU A 473 32.04 19.24 -3.68
CA LEU A 473 30.97 19.13 -4.67
C LEU A 473 31.12 20.27 -5.68
N LEU A 474 31.22 19.93 -6.97
CA LEU A 474 31.31 20.87 -8.08
C LEU A 474 29.95 21.05 -8.75
N SER A 475 29.68 22.23 -9.32
CA SER A 475 28.40 22.53 -9.95
C SER A 475 28.24 21.80 -11.28
N CYS A 476 27.18 21.01 -11.44
CA CYS A 476 26.91 20.23 -12.64
C CYS A 476 25.43 20.23 -13.03
N ASP A 477 25.16 19.76 -14.24
CA ASP A 477 23.84 19.26 -14.62
C ASP A 477 23.72 17.78 -14.22
N PHE A 478 22.49 17.34 -13.99
CA PHE A 478 22.13 15.93 -13.80
C PHE A 478 21.29 15.49 -15.00
N GLY A 479 21.53 14.28 -15.51
CA GLY A 479 20.79 13.68 -16.64
C GLY A 479 19.27 13.48 -16.45
N THR A 480 18.69 14.01 -15.38
CA THR A 480 17.24 14.08 -15.14
C THR A 480 16.65 15.49 -15.40
N GLY A 481 17.42 16.40 -16.00
CA GLY A 481 16.99 17.77 -16.36
C GLY A 481 17.02 18.78 -15.21
N SER A 482 17.81 18.52 -14.18
CA SER A 482 18.04 19.41 -13.02
C SER A 482 19.51 19.76 -12.90
N TYR A 483 19.84 20.91 -12.32
CA TYR A 483 21.20 21.33 -12.00
C TYR A 483 21.43 21.42 -10.48
N GLY A 484 22.69 21.42 -10.05
CA GLY A 484 23.09 21.53 -8.65
C GLY A 484 24.56 21.24 -8.47
N TRP A 485 24.95 20.60 -7.36
CA TRP A 485 26.34 20.17 -7.12
C TRP A 485 26.45 18.65 -6.98
N LYS A 486 27.50 18.07 -7.55
CA LYS A 486 27.86 16.65 -7.42
C LYS A 486 29.30 16.53 -6.90
N GLY A 487 29.55 15.56 -6.04
CA GLY A 487 30.90 15.16 -5.64
C GLY A 487 30.92 13.72 -5.15
N GLN A 488 32.08 13.07 -5.27
CA GLN A 488 32.26 11.67 -4.88
C GLN A 488 33.63 11.48 -4.22
N LYS A 489 33.73 10.55 -3.25
CA LYS A 489 35.00 10.19 -2.61
C LYS A 489 34.96 8.74 -2.11
N ARG A 490 35.96 7.94 -2.49
CA ARG A 490 36.24 6.65 -1.86
C ARG A 490 37.07 6.88 -0.59
N THR A 491 36.72 6.20 0.51
CA THR A 491 37.45 6.23 1.78
C THR A 491 37.31 4.89 2.52
N VAL A 492 38.08 4.68 3.58
CA VAL A 492 37.97 3.49 4.45
C VAL A 492 37.27 3.88 5.75
N VAL A 493 36.18 3.20 6.07
CA VAL A 493 35.44 3.35 7.33
C VAL A 493 35.76 2.15 8.23
N GLN A 494 35.98 2.40 9.52
CA GLN A 494 36.09 1.33 10.51
C GLN A 494 34.73 1.07 11.15
N LEU A 495 34.28 -0.18 11.15
CA LEU A 495 33.06 -0.65 11.79
C LEU A 495 33.41 -1.61 12.93
N MET A 496 32.54 -1.73 13.93
CA MET A 496 32.67 -2.80 14.93
C MET A 496 32.20 -4.12 14.29
N GLY A 497 33.03 -5.16 14.34
CA GLY A 497 32.67 -6.49 13.87
C GLY A 497 31.62 -7.16 14.76
N GLY A 498 30.95 -8.19 14.24
CA GLY A 498 29.77 -8.82 14.88
C GLY A 498 30.00 -9.40 16.28
N ASN A 499 31.26 -9.63 16.69
CA ASN A 499 31.64 -10.13 18.01
C ASN A 499 32.12 -9.03 18.99
N GLY A 500 31.98 -7.75 18.64
CA GLY A 500 32.14 -6.60 19.56
C GLY A 500 33.57 -6.07 19.74
N ASP A 501 34.59 -6.94 19.81
CA ASP A 501 35.96 -6.53 20.21
C ASP A 501 36.93 -6.20 19.05
N GLU A 502 36.57 -6.49 17.80
CA GLU A 502 37.47 -6.30 16.64
C GLU A 502 36.89 -5.31 15.61
N LYS A 503 37.74 -4.45 15.03
CA LYS A 503 37.33 -3.39 14.09
C LYS A 503 37.63 -3.75 12.64
N GLU A 504 36.57 -3.97 11.86
CA GLU A 504 36.65 -4.26 10.43
C GLU A 504 36.83 -2.98 9.61
N LYS A 505 37.66 -3.03 8.56
CA LYS A 505 37.90 -1.91 7.63
C LYS A 505 37.15 -2.14 6.33
N VAL A 506 36.15 -1.31 6.06
CA VAL A 506 35.32 -1.38 4.85
C VAL A 506 35.64 -0.20 3.93
N GLN A 507 35.90 -0.46 2.64
CA GLN A 507 35.95 0.61 1.64
C GLN A 507 34.53 1.09 1.32
N VAL A 508 34.31 2.40 1.39
CA VAL A 508 33.00 3.04 1.16
C VAL A 508 33.13 4.10 0.09
N MET A 509 32.22 4.06 -0.89
CA MET A 509 32.08 5.06 -1.94
C MET A 509 30.98 6.05 -1.55
N PHE A 510 31.36 7.26 -1.11
CA PHE A 510 30.40 8.33 -0.87
C PHE A 510 30.14 9.11 -2.17
N THR A 511 28.86 9.29 -2.51
CA THR A 511 28.42 10.12 -3.66
C THR A 511 27.29 11.03 -3.20
N ILE A 512 27.47 12.34 -3.35
CA ILE A 512 26.53 13.36 -2.88
C ILE A 512 26.03 14.19 -4.06
N ASN A 513 24.70 14.27 -4.21
CA ASN A 513 24.01 15.04 -5.24
C ASN A 513 23.11 16.11 -4.58
N ALA A 514 23.60 17.35 -4.49
CA ALA A 514 22.86 18.49 -3.94
C ALA A 514 22.09 19.22 -5.05
N VAL A 515 20.84 18.82 -5.29
CA VAL A 515 20.00 19.34 -6.38
C VAL A 515 19.34 20.68 -6.01
N VAL A 516 19.38 21.67 -6.91
CA VAL A 516 18.68 22.94 -6.70
C VAL A 516 17.17 22.76 -6.87
N VAL A 517 16.41 23.14 -5.84
CA VAL A 517 14.94 23.02 -5.81
C VAL A 517 14.31 23.86 -6.93
N ARG A 518 13.41 23.24 -7.72
CA ARG A 518 12.79 23.80 -8.95
C ARG A 518 13.75 24.05 -10.13
N SER A 519 14.98 23.52 -10.12
CA SER A 519 15.87 23.57 -11.30
C SER A 519 15.23 23.00 -12.58
N LYS A 520 14.35 22.00 -12.46
CA LYS A 520 13.59 21.40 -13.58
C LYS A 520 12.51 22.31 -14.19
N ASP A 521 12.19 23.43 -13.52
CA ASP A 521 11.24 24.44 -13.99
C ASP A 521 11.97 25.64 -14.63
N ALA A 522 13.29 25.55 -14.84
CA ALA A 522 14.06 26.52 -15.62
C ALA A 522 13.74 26.37 -17.11
N GLU A 523 13.70 27.49 -17.83
CA GLU A 523 13.61 27.45 -19.30
C GLU A 523 14.94 26.94 -19.86
N ALA A 524 14.87 25.97 -20.78
CA ALA A 524 16.06 25.33 -21.34
C ALA A 524 16.78 26.28 -22.29
N ASP A 525 18.07 26.50 -22.05
CA ASP A 525 18.94 27.27 -22.93
C ASP A 525 19.13 26.52 -24.26
N ILE A 526 18.69 27.10 -25.38
CA ILE A 526 19.03 26.61 -26.72
C ILE A 526 20.44 27.11 -27.04
N VAL A 527 21.36 26.20 -27.31
CA VAL A 527 22.75 26.51 -27.69
C VAL A 527 23.14 25.64 -28.88
N ASP A 528 23.54 26.27 -29.97
CA ASP A 528 24.19 25.60 -31.11
C ASP A 528 25.67 25.32 -30.76
N GLU A 529 26.11 24.09 -31.03
CA GLU A 529 27.48 23.52 -30.98
C GLU A 529 28.39 23.78 -29.75
N PRO A 530 29.04 22.75 -29.17
CA PRO A 530 29.97 22.92 -28.06
C PRO A 530 31.35 23.44 -28.52
N PRO A 531 32.04 24.30 -27.74
CA PRO A 531 33.46 24.55 -27.91
C PRO A 531 34.29 23.34 -27.45
N ALA A 532 35.49 23.19 -28.01
CA ALA A 532 36.32 21.99 -27.85
C ALA A 532 36.88 21.75 -26.43
N ASP A 533 36.84 22.76 -25.55
CA ASP A 533 37.54 22.79 -24.25
C ASP A 533 36.88 21.91 -23.15
N VAL A 534 36.09 20.90 -23.52
CA VAL A 534 35.35 20.01 -22.59
C VAL A 534 35.87 18.58 -22.60
N GLU A 535 36.41 18.09 -23.73
CA GLU A 535 36.89 16.69 -23.83
C GLU A 535 38.14 16.41 -22.98
N GLU A 536 39.03 17.40 -22.78
CA GLU A 536 40.22 17.21 -21.93
C GLU A 536 39.88 16.94 -20.46
N ALA A 537 38.78 17.53 -19.94
CA ALA A 537 38.42 17.44 -18.53
C ALA A 537 37.78 16.09 -18.13
N GLU A 538 37.15 15.38 -19.06
CA GLU A 538 36.69 14.00 -18.82
C GLU A 538 37.83 13.00 -19.10
N ALA A 539 38.67 13.25 -20.11
CA ALA A 539 39.81 12.40 -20.45
C ALA A 539 40.90 12.32 -19.36
N ASP A 540 41.12 13.38 -18.58
CA ASP A 540 42.09 13.34 -17.46
C ASP A 540 41.57 12.56 -16.24
N LEU A 541 40.25 12.45 -16.04
CA LEU A 541 39.69 11.64 -14.95
C LEU A 541 39.82 10.14 -15.25
N GLU A 542 39.62 9.71 -16.49
CA GLU A 542 39.84 8.32 -16.91
C GLU A 542 41.33 7.90 -16.88
N ARG A 543 42.25 8.87 -16.93
CA ARG A 543 43.70 8.65 -16.79
C ARG A 543 44.15 8.40 -15.35
N GLU A 544 43.47 8.96 -14.35
CA GLU A 544 43.79 8.68 -12.93
C GLU A 544 43.31 7.27 -12.53
N ASP A 545 42.06 6.90 -12.83
CA ASP A 545 41.52 5.56 -12.51
C ASP A 545 42.37 4.43 -13.18
N THR A 546 42.78 4.62 -14.45
CA THR A 546 43.61 3.62 -15.16
C THR A 546 45.09 3.59 -14.74
N ALA A 547 45.56 4.57 -13.96
CA ALA A 547 46.90 4.55 -13.36
C ALA A 547 46.93 3.75 -12.04
N ASP A 548 45.92 3.94 -11.19
CA ASP A 548 45.81 3.23 -9.90
C ASP A 548 45.59 1.71 -10.10
N GLU A 549 44.74 1.29 -11.05
CA GLU A 549 44.55 -0.14 -11.35
C GLU A 549 45.87 -0.83 -11.76
N LYS A 550 46.70 -0.15 -12.55
CA LYS A 550 48.01 -0.65 -13.01
C LYS A 550 49.05 -0.71 -11.88
N ALA A 551 48.98 0.22 -10.92
CA ALA A 551 49.81 0.17 -9.73
C ALA A 551 49.44 -1.01 -8.83
N GLU A 552 48.14 -1.32 -8.70
CA GLU A 552 47.66 -2.46 -7.91
C GLU A 552 47.95 -3.81 -8.57
N GLU A 553 47.96 -3.90 -9.91
CA GLU A 553 48.37 -5.10 -10.66
C GLU A 553 49.87 -5.40 -10.47
N LEU A 554 50.74 -4.41 -10.69
CA LEU A 554 52.19 -4.55 -10.48
C LEU A 554 52.55 -4.88 -9.02
N ALA A 555 51.80 -4.36 -8.05
CA ALA A 555 51.98 -4.70 -6.64
C ALA A 555 51.61 -6.18 -6.34
N LYS A 556 50.64 -6.75 -7.04
CA LYS A 556 50.25 -8.17 -6.90
C LYS A 556 51.24 -9.11 -7.56
N GLU A 557 51.77 -8.78 -8.73
CA GLU A 557 52.84 -9.56 -9.36
C GLU A 557 54.12 -9.58 -8.50
N ALA A 558 54.51 -8.42 -7.95
CA ALA A 558 55.65 -8.33 -7.03
C ALA A 558 55.47 -9.16 -5.75
N ALA A 559 54.24 -9.28 -5.25
CA ALA A 559 53.90 -10.11 -4.08
C ALA A 559 53.76 -11.61 -4.38
N ALA A 560 53.73 -12.00 -5.66
CA ALA A 560 53.67 -13.41 -6.11
C ALA A 560 55.05 -13.97 -6.52
N ALA A 561 56.09 -13.13 -6.54
CA ALA A 561 57.45 -13.46 -6.96
C ALA A 561 58.47 -13.51 -5.79
N ALA A 562 57.98 -13.55 -4.54
CA ALA A 562 58.77 -13.53 -3.30
C ALA A 562 58.30 -14.63 -2.32
#